data_AF-F3FSL2-F1
#
_entry.id   AF-F3FSL2-F1
#
_cell.length_a   1.000
_cell.length_b   1.000
_cell.length_c   1.000
_cell.angle_alpha   90.00
_cell.angle_beta   90.00
_cell.angle_gamma   90.00
#
_symmetry.space_group_name_H-M   'P 1'
#
loop_
_entity.id
_entity.type
_entity.pdbx_description
1 polymer ?
#
loop_
_entity_poly.entity_id
_entity_poly.type
_entity_poly.pdbx_seq_one_letter_code
_entity_poly.pdbx_strand_id
1 'polypeptide(L)'
;MAIVAFALLAALAPHLLSSYAPYATSPADKLTAPNAAHWFGTDELGRDLYTRVVHGSSLSVQAALLAVGIAMAGGLSLGVISGFAGGRIDAVI
;
A
#
# COMPACT_ATOMS: atom_id res chain seq x y z
N MET A 1 -15.20 -8.01 2.67
CA MET A 1 -14.28 -9.03 2.10
C MET A 1 -13.86 -8.72 0.68
N ALA A 2 -14.77 -8.40 -0.24
CA ALA A 2 -14.43 -8.07 -1.63
C ALA A 2 -13.37 -6.96 -1.77
N ILE A 3 -13.49 -5.86 -1.01
CA ILE A 3 -12.53 -4.74 -1.04
C ILE A 3 -11.12 -5.18 -0.59
N VAL A 4 -11.04 -6.00 0.45
CA VAL A 4 -9.76 -6.51 0.96
C VAL A 4 -9.13 -7.45 -0.06
N ALA A 5 -9.91 -8.35 -0.65
CA ALA A 5 -9.43 -9.23 -1.71
C ALA A 5 -8.93 -8.45 -2.93
N PHE A 6 -9.65 -7.39 -3.34
CA PHE A 6 -9.24 -6.50 -4.41
C PHE A 6 -7.93 -5.78 -4.08
N ALA A 7 -7.80 -5.21 -2.88
CA ALA A 7 -6.59 -4.53 -2.45
C ALA A 7 -5.38 -5.47 -2.41
N LEU A 8 -5.56 -6.71 -1.93
CA LEU A 8 -4.53 -7.74 -1.94
C LEU A 8 -4.14 -8.13 -3.37
N LEU A 9 -5.11 -8.29 -4.27
CA LEU A 9 -4.85 -8.63 -5.66
C LEU A 9 -4.13 -7.48 -6.39
N ALA A 10 -4.50 -6.23 -6.13
CA ALA A 10 -3.80 -5.05 -6.64
C ALA A 10 -2.36 -4.97 -6.13
N ALA A 11 -2.13 -5.30 -4.85
CA ALA A 11 -0.80 -5.24 -4.26
C ALA A 11 0.12 -6.38 -4.72
N LEU A 12 -0.41 -7.60 -4.89
CA LEU A 12 0.37 -8.79 -5.23
C LEU A 12 0.55 -8.99 -6.74
N ALA A 13 -0.45 -8.60 -7.53
CA ALA A 13 -0.48 -8.83 -8.97
C ALA A 13 -1.09 -7.62 -9.72
N PRO A 14 -0.49 -6.42 -9.61
CA PRO A 14 -1.03 -5.21 -10.26
C PRO A 14 -1.15 -5.33 -11.78
N HIS A 15 -0.27 -6.12 -12.41
CA HIS A 15 -0.27 -6.39 -13.85
C HIS A 15 -1.53 -7.11 -14.35
N LEU A 16 -2.27 -7.80 -13.48
CA LEU A 16 -3.55 -8.43 -13.81
C LEU A 16 -4.70 -7.43 -13.86
N LEU A 17 -4.56 -6.29 -13.20
CA LEU A 17 -5.59 -5.25 -13.11
C LEU A 17 -5.33 -4.09 -14.09
N SER A 18 -4.06 -3.77 -14.37
CA SER A 18 -3.70 -2.81 -15.41
C SER A 18 -2.45 -3.25 -16.15
N SER A 19 -2.53 -3.24 -17.48
CA SER A 19 -1.39 -3.49 -18.38
C SER A 19 -0.64 -2.20 -18.76
N TYR A 20 -1.12 -1.03 -18.34
CA TYR A 20 -0.47 0.24 -18.61
C TYR A 20 0.73 0.46 -17.68
N ALA A 21 1.74 1.17 -18.17
CA ALA A 21 2.87 1.57 -17.33
C ALA A 21 2.47 2.76 -16.44
N PRO A 22 2.63 2.68 -15.10
CA PRO A 22 2.16 3.71 -14.16
C PRO A 22 2.87 5.08 -14.30
N TYR A 23 4.00 5.11 -15.01
CA TYR A 23 4.78 6.31 -15.27
C TYR A 23 4.76 6.76 -16.73
N ALA A 24 4.00 6.07 -17.60
CA ALA A 24 3.83 6.52 -18.98
C ALA A 24 3.06 7.83 -19.01
N THR A 25 3.63 8.84 -19.65
CA THR A 25 3.06 10.17 -19.79
C THR A 25 2.47 10.36 -21.17
N SER A 26 1.27 10.95 -21.24
CA SER A 26 0.63 11.34 -22.50
C SER A 26 0.23 12.82 -22.42
N PRO A 27 1.04 13.75 -22.98
CA PRO A 27 0.70 15.17 -22.95
C PRO A 27 -0.63 15.52 -23.64
N ALA A 28 -1.08 14.67 -24.57
CA ALA A 28 -2.36 14.84 -25.26
C ALA A 28 -3.56 14.57 -24.34
N ASP A 29 -3.38 13.69 -23.37
CA ASP A 29 -4.44 13.25 -22.45
C ASP A 29 -4.27 13.88 -21.08
N LYS A 30 -3.83 15.15 -20.97
CA LYS A 30 -3.71 15.83 -19.68
C LYS A 30 -5.07 16.23 -19.11
N LEU A 31 -5.25 16.02 -17.80
CA LEU A 31 -6.45 16.41 -17.07
C LEU A 31 -7.75 15.94 -17.71
N THR A 32 -7.72 14.76 -18.31
CA THR A 32 -8.92 14.16 -18.89
C THR A 32 -9.81 13.64 -17.77
N ALA A 33 -11.11 13.93 -17.89
CA ALA A 33 -12.11 13.38 -16.99
C ALA A 33 -12.21 11.85 -17.15
N PRO A 34 -12.73 11.14 -16.14
CA PRO A 34 -12.99 9.71 -16.20
C PRO A 34 -13.74 9.30 -17.47
N ASN A 35 -13.21 8.31 -18.19
CA ASN A 35 -13.79 7.79 -19.42
C ASN A 35 -13.42 6.31 -19.62
N ALA A 36 -13.89 5.69 -20.70
CA ALA A 36 -13.69 4.26 -20.96
C ALA A 36 -12.20 3.87 -21.16
N ALA A 37 -11.36 4.80 -21.65
CA ALA A 37 -9.93 4.59 -21.78
C ALA A 37 -9.18 4.87 -20.47
N HIS A 38 -9.61 5.86 -19.69
CA HIS A 38 -9.04 6.25 -18.41
C HIS A 38 -10.10 6.23 -17.31
N TRP A 39 -10.25 5.08 -16.63
CA TRP A 39 -11.37 4.86 -15.70
C TRP A 39 -11.43 5.88 -14.57
N PHE A 40 -10.29 6.36 -14.09
CA PHE A 40 -10.20 7.40 -13.06
C PHE A 40 -9.77 8.76 -13.64
N GLY A 41 -9.65 8.87 -14.95
CA GLY A 41 -9.05 10.03 -15.63
C GLY A 41 -7.53 10.05 -15.54
N THR A 42 -6.96 11.19 -15.89
CA THR A 42 -5.51 11.39 -15.94
C THR A 42 -5.05 12.60 -15.12
N ASP A 43 -3.76 12.63 -14.76
CA ASP A 43 -3.17 13.77 -14.06
C ASP A 43 -2.62 14.86 -15.00
N GLU A 44 -1.95 15.86 -14.42
CA GLU A 44 -1.28 16.99 -15.11
C GLU A 44 -0.19 16.56 -16.12
N LEU A 45 0.30 15.33 -16.01
CA LEU A 45 1.28 14.73 -16.91
C LEU A 45 0.63 13.74 -17.90
N GLY A 46 -0.70 13.59 -17.83
CA GLY A 46 -1.48 12.65 -18.64
C GLY A 46 -1.25 11.19 -18.26
N ARG A 47 -0.88 10.91 -17.00
CA ARG A 47 -0.74 9.54 -16.51
C ARG A 47 -2.09 9.01 -16.05
N ASP A 48 -2.37 7.76 -16.38
CA ASP A 48 -3.60 7.07 -15.98
C ASP A 48 -3.68 6.87 -14.46
N LEU A 49 -4.68 7.50 -13.82
CA LEU A 49 -4.80 7.50 -12.35
C LEU A 49 -5.15 6.11 -11.80
N TYR A 50 -5.95 5.32 -12.52
CA TYR A 50 -6.33 3.97 -12.10
C TYR A 50 -5.10 3.06 -11.99
N THR A 51 -4.27 3.07 -13.03
CA THR A 51 -3.01 2.32 -13.10
C THR A 51 -2.06 2.71 -11.98
N ARG A 52 -1.99 4.01 -11.65
CA ARG A 52 -1.17 4.51 -10.54
C ARG A 52 -1.68 4.06 -9.18
N VAL A 53 -3.00 4.03 -8.97
CA VAL A 53 -3.60 3.50 -7.73
C VAL A 53 -3.31 2.01 -7.59
N VAL A 54 -3.53 1.23 -8.65
CA VAL A 54 -3.26 -0.23 -8.67
C VAL A 54 -1.79 -0.51 -8.36
N HIS A 55 -0.85 0.10 -9.10
CA HIS A 55 0.58 -0.14 -8.89
C HIS A 55 1.10 0.47 -7.57
N GLY A 56 0.50 1.56 -7.10
CA GLY A 56 0.83 2.18 -5.81
C GLY A 56 0.45 1.32 -4.60
N SER A 57 -0.57 0.46 -4.74
CA SER A 57 -1.06 -0.37 -3.64
C SER A 57 0.01 -1.31 -3.05
N SER A 58 0.91 -1.86 -3.88
CA SER A 58 2.03 -2.70 -3.43
C SER A 58 2.92 -1.95 -2.44
N LEU A 59 3.26 -0.70 -2.73
CA LEU A 59 4.10 0.13 -1.86
C LEU A 59 3.42 0.39 -0.51
N SER A 60 2.12 0.69 -0.53
CA SER A 60 1.34 0.91 0.70
C SER A 60 1.27 -0.34 1.57
N VAL A 61 1.01 -1.51 0.97
CA VAL A 61 0.96 -2.78 1.71
C VAL A 61 2.32 -3.15 2.28
N GLN A 62 3.41 -3.00 1.51
CA GLN A 62 4.77 -3.24 2.00
C GLN A 62 5.13 -2.33 3.18
N ALA A 63 4.81 -1.03 3.10
CA ALA A 63 5.06 -0.09 4.19
C ALA A 63 4.28 -0.48 5.46
N ALA A 64 3.01 -0.87 5.32
CA ALA A 64 2.21 -1.33 6.45
C ALA A 64 2.77 -2.62 7.09
N LEU A 65 3.17 -3.59 6.27
CA LEU A 65 3.78 -4.83 6.75
C LEU A 65 5.10 -4.58 7.49
N LEU A 66 5.94 -3.68 6.99
CA LEU A 66 7.19 -3.29 7.66
C LEU A 66 6.92 -2.62 9.00
N ALA A 67 5.98 -1.68 9.05
CA ALA A 67 5.62 -0.98 10.29
C ALA A 67 5.10 -1.96 11.36
N VAL A 68 4.20 -2.88 10.98
CA VAL A 68 3.70 -3.93 11.87
C VAL A 68 4.82 -4.88 12.30
N GLY A 69 5.69 -5.29 11.38
CA GLY A 69 6.83 -6.14 11.69
C GLY A 69 7.77 -5.53 12.73
N ILE A 70 8.08 -4.24 12.61
CA ILE A 70 8.90 -3.49 13.58
C ILE A 70 8.18 -3.40 14.93
N ALA A 71 6.90 -3.03 14.93
CA ALA A 71 6.10 -2.92 16.14
C ALA A 71 6.00 -4.28 16.88
N MET A 72 5.81 -5.37 16.14
CA MET A 72 5.79 -6.72 16.70
C MET A 72 7.16 -7.11 17.26
N ALA A 73 8.25 -6.88 16.53
CA ALA A 73 9.59 -7.21 17.00
C ALA A 73 9.92 -6.46 18.30
N GLY A 74 9.65 -5.16 18.36
CA GLY A 74 9.85 -4.35 19.56
C GLY A 74 8.93 -4.77 20.71
N GLY A 75 7.62 -4.86 20.45
CA GLY A 75 6.61 -5.20 21.45
C GLY A 75 6.79 -6.59 22.04
N LEU A 76 7.11 -7.60 21.21
CA LEU A 76 7.38 -8.96 21.68
C LEU A 76 8.67 -9.02 22.51
N SER A 77 9.72 -8.31 22.09
CA SER A 77 10.98 -8.27 22.85
C SER A 77 10.75 -7.69 24.24
N LEU A 78 10.04 -6.55 24.32
CA LEU A 78 9.68 -5.92 25.59
C LEU A 78 8.77 -6.83 26.45
N GLY A 79 7.76 -7.44 25.83
CA GLY A 79 6.82 -8.33 26.53
C GLY A 79 7.49 -9.61 27.08
N VAL A 80 8.45 -10.18 26.36
CA VAL A 80 9.23 -11.33 26.86
C VAL A 80 10.11 -10.91 28.04
N ILE A 81 10.77 -9.74 27.94
CA ILE A 81 11.60 -9.22 29.03
C ILE A 81 10.76 -8.96 30.29
N SER A 82 9.60 -8.31 30.16
CA SER A 82 8.74 -8.03 31.31
C SER A 82 8.14 -9.30 31.92
N GLY A 83 7.73 -10.25 31.08
CA GLY A 83 7.19 -11.55 31.49
C GLY A 83 8.20 -12.45 32.22
N PHE A 84 9.48 -12.41 31.84
CA PHE A 84 10.54 -13.15 32.53
C PHE A 84 11.04 -12.43 33.80
N ALA A 85 11.13 -11.09 33.77
CA ALA A 85 11.70 -10.31 34.87
C ALA A 85 10.75 -10.12 36.06
N GLY A 86 9.44 -10.34 35.88
CA GLY A 86 8.40 -10.40 36.93
C GLY A 86 8.66 -9.52 38.15
N GLY A 87 8.09 -8.31 38.20
CA GLY A 87 8.30 -7.37 39.30
C GLY A 87 8.44 -5.93 38.84
N ARG A 88 9.28 -5.13 39.51
CA ARG A 88 9.40 -3.65 39.37
C ARG A 88 9.71 -3.13 37.95
N ILE A 89 10.18 -3.99 37.04
CA ILE A 89 10.44 -3.65 35.62
C ILE A 89 9.13 -3.58 34.82
N ASP A 90 8.12 -4.39 35.16
CA ASP A 90 6.80 -4.37 34.54
C ASP A 90 6.00 -3.09 34.89
N ALA A 91 6.38 -2.40 35.98
CA ALA A 91 5.71 -1.19 36.46
C ALA A 91 6.23 0.13 35.82
N VAL A 92 7.33 0.07 35.06
CA VAL A 92 7.97 1.24 34.44
C VAL A 92 7.83 1.25 32.91
N ILE A 93 7.63 0.07 32.31
CA ILE A 93 7.29 -0.10 30.88
C ILE A 93 5.82 0.26 30.67
#